data_AF-A0A820I4P4-F1
#
_entry.id   AF-A0A820I4P4-F1
#
_cell.length_a   1.000
_cell.length_b   1.000
_cell.length_c   1.000
_cell.angle_alpha   90.00
_cell.angle_beta   90.00
_cell.angle_gamma   90.00
#
_symmetry.space_group_name_H-M   'P 1'
#
loop_
_entity.id
_entity.type
_entity.pdbx_description
1 polymer ?
#
loop_
_entity_poly.entity_id
_entity_poly.type
_entity_poly.pdbx_seq_one_letter_code
_entity_poly.pdbx_strand_id
1 'polypeptide(L)'
;LERRCPVKTMRLSLSEGERLVPLLESSPLHSSMKVYNLVFEAESFLYKLIRRITATLVHIAKGQMTVQDVLNRFDCPPDYYDSQLPTTLKPNGLFLSEVKYNEQDFLNPPLFKRDDPTVDDLDIVTMGMQEEEDDDDINDQQLNSKMMVSR
;
A
#
# COMPACT_ATOMS: atom_id res chain seq x y z
N LEU A 1 -35.13 -0.48 -17.67
CA LEU A 1 -34.24 -1.07 -16.64
C LEU A 1 -32.97 -1.53 -17.33
N GLU A 2 -31.91 -0.72 -17.28
CA GLU A 2 -30.58 -1.19 -17.65
C GLU A 2 -30.13 -2.21 -16.61
N ARG A 3 -29.91 -3.45 -17.06
CA ARG A 3 -29.29 -4.47 -16.22
C ARG A 3 -27.84 -4.02 -16.00
N ARG A 4 -27.54 -3.55 -14.79
CA ARG A 4 -26.16 -3.41 -14.33
C ARG A 4 -25.54 -4.81 -14.37
N CYS A 5 -24.75 -5.11 -15.39
CA CYS A 5 -23.88 -6.27 -15.39
C CYS A 5 -22.86 -6.06 -14.26
N PRO A 6 -22.90 -6.85 -13.16
CA PRO A 6 -22.07 -6.61 -11.98
C PRO A 6 -20.62 -7.08 -12.17
N VAL A 7 -20.27 -7.54 -13.38
CA VAL A 7 -18.93 -8.03 -13.67
C VAL A 7 -18.03 -6.81 -13.83
N LYS A 8 -17.46 -6.36 -12.71
CA LYS A 8 -16.36 -5.39 -12.72
C LYS A 8 -15.24 -5.99 -13.56
N THR A 9 -15.04 -5.45 -14.76
CA THR A 9 -14.04 -5.95 -15.69
C THR A 9 -12.65 -5.59 -15.17
N MET A 10 -11.80 -6.59 -14.96
CA MET A 10 -10.39 -6.39 -14.64
C MET A 10 -9.58 -6.43 -15.95
N ARG A 11 -8.75 -5.42 -16.18
CA ARG A 11 -7.79 -5.41 -17.30
C ARG A 11 -6.46 -6.00 -16.82
N LEU A 12 -5.89 -6.90 -17.62
CA LEU A 12 -4.57 -7.49 -17.39
C LEU A 12 -3.67 -7.18 -18.58
N SER A 13 -2.47 -6.68 -18.33
CA SER A 13 -1.41 -6.52 -19.34
C SER A 13 -0.11 -7.16 -18.87
N LEU A 14 0.60 -7.77 -19.82
CA LEU A 14 1.90 -8.42 -19.61
C LEU A 14 2.94 -7.67 -20.44
N SER A 15 4.01 -7.22 -19.81
CA SER A 15 5.17 -6.62 -20.47
C SER A 15 6.47 -7.25 -19.97
N GLU A 16 7.50 -7.25 -20.80
CA GLU A 16 8.85 -7.58 -20.35
C GLU A 16 9.36 -6.41 -19.49
N GLY A 17 9.82 -6.72 -18.28
CA GLY A 17 10.24 -5.75 -17.28
C GLY A 17 11.74 -5.54 -17.26
N GLU A 18 12.15 -4.40 -16.72
CA GLU A 18 13.56 -4.17 -16.41
C GLU A 18 14.00 -5.05 -15.24
N ARG A 19 15.28 -5.42 -15.24
CA ARG A 19 15.86 -6.23 -14.18
C ARG A 19 15.91 -5.38 -12.90
N LEU A 20 15.11 -5.76 -11.91
CA LEU A 20 15.07 -5.11 -10.60
C LEU A 20 16.31 -5.46 -9.77
N VAL A 21 17.52 -5.08 -10.22
CA VAL A 21 18.70 -4.66 -9.44
C VAL A 21 20.00 -4.70 -10.28
N PRO A 22 20.90 -3.73 -10.11
CA PRO A 22 22.33 -3.85 -10.42
C PRO A 22 23.11 -4.79 -9.47
N LEU A 23 22.53 -5.11 -8.30
CA LEU A 23 23.18 -5.88 -7.23
C LEU A 23 23.25 -7.41 -7.46
N LEU A 24 22.51 -7.94 -8.44
CA LEU A 24 22.55 -9.37 -8.82
C LEU A 24 23.47 -9.64 -10.02
N GLU A 25 24.12 -8.60 -10.57
CA GLU A 25 25.00 -8.70 -11.75
C GLU A 25 26.24 -9.56 -11.52
N SER A 26 26.59 -9.89 -10.27
CA SER A 26 27.79 -10.67 -9.97
C SER A 26 27.67 -12.16 -10.28
N SER A 27 26.46 -12.71 -10.48
CA SER A 27 26.30 -14.15 -10.75
C SER A 27 25.92 -14.44 -12.21
N PRO A 28 26.66 -15.33 -12.92
CA PRO A 28 26.43 -15.64 -14.33
C PRO A 28 25.03 -16.21 -14.63
N LEU A 29 24.33 -16.76 -13.62
CA LEU A 29 22.94 -17.23 -13.74
C LEU A 29 21.91 -16.11 -13.98
N HIS A 30 22.20 -14.86 -13.61
CA HIS A 30 21.25 -13.75 -13.76
C HIS A 30 21.32 -13.10 -15.16
N SER A 31 22.36 -13.39 -15.93
CA SER A 31 22.57 -12.83 -17.27
C SER A 31 21.47 -13.21 -18.27
N SER A 32 20.87 -14.40 -18.11
CA SER A 32 19.81 -14.93 -18.98
C SER A 32 18.40 -14.81 -18.40
N MET A 33 18.24 -14.23 -17.21
CA MET A 33 16.93 -14.14 -16.58
C MET A 33 16.06 -13.08 -17.26
N LYS A 34 14.87 -13.48 -17.67
CA LYS A 34 13.82 -12.58 -18.17
C LYS A 34 12.89 -12.21 -17.02
N VAL A 35 12.55 -10.93 -16.92
CA VAL A 35 11.61 -10.42 -15.93
C VAL A 35 10.34 -10.03 -16.66
N TYR A 36 9.19 -10.41 -16.08
CA TYR A 36 7.88 -10.10 -16.65
C TYR A 36 7.07 -9.32 -15.63
N ASN A 37 6.49 -8.20 -16.10
CA ASN A 37 5.60 -7.35 -15.34
C ASN A 37 4.15 -7.67 -15.70
N LEU A 38 3.36 -8.01 -14.67
CA LEU A 38 1.92 -8.21 -14.78
C LEU A 38 1.23 -7.00 -14.15
N VAL A 39 0.49 -6.24 -14.95
CA VAL A 39 -0.23 -5.05 -14.49
C VAL A 39 -1.73 -5.35 -14.49
N PHE A 40 -2.36 -5.14 -13.34
CA PHE A 40 -3.78 -5.35 -13.11
C PHE A 40 -4.47 -4.03 -12.85
N GLU A 41 -5.54 -3.73 -13.60
CA GLU A 41 -6.35 -2.53 -13.43
C GLU A 41 -7.82 -2.92 -13.22
N ALA A 42 -8.41 -2.45 -12.11
CA ALA A 42 -9.82 -2.62 -11.79
C ALA A 42 -10.23 -1.57 -10.75
N GLU A 43 -11.54 -1.36 -10.57
CA GLU A 43 -12.06 -0.47 -9.51
C GLU A 43 -11.76 -0.99 -8.10
N SER A 44 -11.72 -2.31 -7.92
CA SER A 44 -11.55 -2.94 -6.62
C SER A 44 -11.05 -4.37 -6.79
N PHE A 45 -10.24 -4.84 -5.84
CA PHE A 45 -9.72 -6.21 -5.80
C PHE A 45 -10.19 -6.90 -4.53
N LEU A 46 -10.56 -8.18 -4.63
CA LEU A 46 -10.77 -9.02 -3.45
C LEU A 46 -9.44 -9.26 -2.73
N TYR A 47 -9.53 -9.55 -1.42
CA TYR A 47 -8.36 -9.85 -0.61
C TYR A 47 -7.52 -10.98 -1.23
N LYS A 48 -6.21 -10.74 -1.38
CA LYS A 48 -5.23 -11.66 -2.00
C LYS A 48 -5.52 -12.06 -3.45
N LEU A 49 -6.53 -11.49 -4.13
CA LEU A 49 -6.95 -11.91 -5.47
C LEU A 49 -5.82 -11.88 -6.48
N ILE A 50 -5.10 -10.76 -6.58
CA ILE A 50 -4.01 -10.58 -7.54
C ILE A 50 -2.90 -11.62 -7.33
N ARG A 51 -2.54 -11.87 -6.07
CA ARG A 51 -1.52 -12.87 -5.72
C ARG A 51 -1.98 -14.29 -6.04
N ARG A 52 -3.27 -14.59 -5.88
CA ARG A 52 -3.86 -15.90 -6.26
C ARG A 52 -3.88 -16.09 -7.78
N ILE A 53 -4.33 -15.08 -8.53
CA ILE A 53 -4.34 -15.12 -10.01
C ILE A 53 -2.91 -15.30 -10.53
N THR A 54 -1.97 -14.53 -10.02
CA THR A 54 -0.56 -14.63 -10.42
C THR A 54 0.02 -16.01 -10.07
N ALA A 55 -0.34 -16.58 -8.89
CA ALA A 55 0.08 -17.92 -8.52
C ALA A 55 -0.45 -18.96 -9.53
N THR A 56 -1.74 -18.90 -9.86
CA THR A 56 -2.39 -19.74 -10.86
C THR A 56 -1.67 -19.67 -12.21
N LEU A 57 -1.38 -18.46 -12.71
CA LEU A 57 -0.65 -18.27 -13.96
C LEU A 57 0.74 -18.92 -13.94
N VAL A 58 1.49 -18.75 -12.85
CA VAL A 58 2.82 -19.37 -12.69
C VAL A 58 2.73 -20.90 -12.66
N HIS A 59 1.72 -21.48 -12.02
CA HIS A 59 1.53 -22.93 -12.00
C HIS A 59 1.16 -23.48 -13.38
N ILE A 60 0.33 -22.76 -14.15
CA ILE A 60 0.03 -23.11 -15.54
C ILE A 60 1.30 -23.07 -16.38
N ALA A 61 2.09 -22.00 -16.26
CA ALA A 61 3.34 -21.85 -17.01
C ALA A 61 4.37 -22.95 -16.69
N LYS A 62 4.36 -23.47 -15.46
CA LYS A 62 5.18 -24.62 -15.04
C LYS A 62 4.61 -25.98 -15.46
N GLY A 63 3.43 -26.03 -16.07
CA GLY A 63 2.73 -27.27 -16.40
C GLY A 63 2.18 -28.03 -15.19
N GLN A 64 2.06 -27.38 -14.03
CA GLN A 64 1.53 -27.98 -12.79
C GLN A 64 0.01 -27.91 -12.71
N MET A 65 -0.64 -27.15 -13.58
CA MET A 65 -2.09 -26.98 -13.65
C MET A 65 -2.51 -26.67 -15.08
N THR A 66 -3.63 -27.21 -15.53
CA THR A 66 -4.16 -26.93 -16.86
C THR A 66 -5.18 -25.78 -16.83
N VAL A 67 -5.46 -25.19 -17.99
CA VAL A 67 -6.51 -24.18 -18.12
C VAL A 67 -7.88 -24.78 -17.76
N GLN A 68 -8.11 -26.06 -18.11
CA GLN A 68 -9.35 -26.75 -17.78
C GLN A 68 -9.53 -26.92 -16.26
N ASP A 69 -8.45 -27.21 -15.53
CA ASP A 69 -8.50 -27.28 -14.07
C ASP A 69 -8.92 -25.95 -13.44
N VAL A 70 -8.50 -24.83 -14.05
CA VAL A 70 -8.88 -23.50 -13.59
C VAL A 70 -10.35 -23.22 -13.86
N LEU A 71 -10.85 -23.56 -15.06
CA LEU A 71 -12.27 -23.42 -15.40
C LEU A 71 -13.15 -24.26 -14.47
N ASN A 72 -12.80 -25.52 -14.27
CA ASN A 72 -13.51 -26.41 -13.36
C ASN A 72 -13.57 -25.87 -11.93
N ARG A 73 -12.54 -25.13 -11.48
CA ARG A 73 -12.51 -24.48 -10.16
C ARG A 73 -13.36 -23.21 -10.09
N PHE A 74 -13.61 -22.54 -11.20
CA PHE A 74 -14.58 -21.45 -11.26
C PHE A 74 -16.02 -21.98 -11.22
N ASP A 75 -16.28 -23.11 -11.88
CA ASP A 75 -17.59 -23.75 -11.90
C ASP A 75 -17.92 -24.49 -10.58
N CYS A 76 -16.92 -25.14 -9.99
CA CYS A 76 -17.01 -25.88 -8.73
C CYS A 76 -15.91 -25.39 -7.78
N PRO A 77 -16.16 -24.28 -7.03
CA PRO A 77 -15.19 -23.75 -6.10
C PRO A 77 -14.93 -24.77 -4.97
N PRO A 78 -13.67 -25.12 -4.68
CA PRO A 78 -13.36 -25.99 -3.57
C PRO A 78 -13.73 -25.31 -2.25
N ASP A 79 -14.03 -26.11 -1.23
CA ASP A 79 -14.26 -25.60 0.11
C ASP A 79 -13.09 -24.70 0.55
N TYR A 80 -13.39 -23.60 1.25
CA TYR A 80 -12.40 -22.59 1.63
C TYR A 80 -11.19 -23.15 2.38
N TYR A 81 -11.38 -24.28 3.09
CA TYR A 81 -10.36 -24.97 3.87
C TYR A 81 -9.58 -26.04 3.10
N ASP A 82 -9.94 -26.29 1.84
CA ASP A 82 -9.26 -27.30 1.04
C ASP A 82 -7.86 -26.80 0.64
N SER A 83 -6.86 -27.56 1.08
CA SER A 83 -5.42 -27.31 0.90
C SER A 83 -4.94 -27.35 -0.56
N GLN A 84 -5.82 -27.67 -1.51
CA GLN A 84 -5.50 -27.83 -2.93
C GLN A 84 -5.47 -26.52 -3.75
N LEU A 85 -5.63 -25.36 -3.10
CA LEU A 85 -5.46 -24.07 -3.76
C LEU A 85 -3.98 -23.76 -3.96
N PRO A 86 -3.56 -23.23 -5.14
CA PRO A 86 -2.21 -22.73 -5.33
C PRO A 86 -1.86 -21.79 -4.17
N THR A 87 -0.79 -22.10 -3.46
CA THR A 87 -0.36 -21.31 -2.31
C THR A 87 -0.17 -19.88 -2.79
N THR A 88 -0.86 -18.95 -2.14
CA THR A 88 -0.82 -17.52 -2.52
C THR A 88 0.65 -17.10 -2.61
N LEU A 89 1.08 -16.57 -3.76
CA LEU A 89 2.46 -16.12 -3.97
C LEU A 89 2.90 -15.17 -2.86
N LYS A 90 4.20 -15.13 -2.52
CA LYS A 90 4.75 -14.18 -1.54
C LYS A 90 4.36 -12.74 -1.90
N PRO A 91 4.20 -11.84 -0.91
CA PRO A 91 3.82 -10.45 -1.18
C PRO A 91 4.94 -9.66 -1.88
N ASN A 92 6.19 -10.08 -1.68
CA ASN A 92 7.38 -9.47 -2.25
C ASN A 92 7.31 -9.59 -3.78
N GLY A 93 7.02 -8.49 -4.47
CA GLY A 93 6.83 -8.44 -5.92
C GLY A 93 5.47 -7.90 -6.36
N LEU A 94 4.51 -7.73 -5.44
CA LEU A 94 3.30 -6.96 -5.69
C LEU A 94 3.48 -5.53 -5.18
N PHE A 95 3.26 -4.56 -6.05
CA PHE A 95 3.27 -3.14 -5.71
C PHE A 95 2.09 -2.43 -6.36
N LEU A 96 1.64 -1.34 -5.73
CA LEU A 96 0.62 -0.46 -6.28
C LEU A 96 1.30 0.50 -7.26
N SER A 97 0.87 0.50 -8.53
CA SER A 97 1.46 1.34 -9.57
C SER A 97 0.79 2.71 -9.68
N GLU A 98 -0.54 2.73 -9.78
CA GLU A 98 -1.32 3.94 -10.04
C GLU A 98 -2.70 3.81 -9.39
N VAL A 99 -3.26 4.93 -8.94
CA VAL A 99 -4.66 5.06 -8.52
C VAL A 99 -5.29 6.16 -9.36
N LYS A 100 -6.33 5.82 -10.13
CA LYS A 100 -7.03 6.75 -10.99
C LYS A 100 -8.20 7.37 -10.23
N TYR A 101 -8.25 8.70 -10.22
CA TYR A 101 -9.35 9.48 -9.65
C TYR A 101 -10.13 10.17 -10.76
N ASN A 102 -11.43 10.34 -10.58
CA ASN A 102 -12.21 11.19 -11.46
C ASN A 102 -11.94 12.65 -11.08
N GLU A 103 -11.58 13.49 -12.05
CA GLU A 103 -11.28 14.90 -11.79
C GLU A 103 -12.47 15.63 -11.12
N GLN A 104 -13.70 15.19 -11.40
CA GLN A 104 -14.91 15.76 -10.81
C GLN A 104 -15.03 15.51 -9.30
N ASP A 105 -14.38 14.45 -8.79
CA ASP A 105 -14.40 14.15 -7.35
C ASP A 105 -13.62 15.20 -6.54
N PHE A 106 -12.70 15.95 -7.19
CA PHE A 106 -11.98 17.05 -6.56
C PHE A 106 -12.80 18.35 -6.50
N LEU A 107 -13.83 18.50 -7.34
CA LEU A 107 -14.67 19.69 -7.39
C LEU A 107 -15.72 19.71 -6.26
N ASN A 108 -16.15 18.53 -5.81
CA ASN A 108 -17.05 18.34 -4.68
C ASN A 108 -16.40 17.37 -3.69
N PRO A 109 -15.39 17.83 -2.92
CA PRO A 109 -14.78 16.98 -1.92
C PRO A 109 -15.89 16.44 -1.02
N PRO A 110 -15.93 15.12 -0.72
CA PRO A 110 -16.91 14.60 0.22
C PRO A 110 -16.73 15.40 1.49
N LEU A 111 -17.76 16.16 1.86
CA LEU A 111 -17.78 16.91 3.10
C LEU A 111 -17.57 15.85 4.18
N PHE A 112 -16.36 15.80 4.74
CA PHE A 112 -16.15 15.23 6.05
C PHE A 112 -17.01 16.08 6.96
N LYS A 113 -18.28 15.68 7.13
CA LYS A 113 -19.09 16.14 8.25
C LYS A 113 -18.33 15.64 9.45
N ARG A 114 -17.49 16.50 10.02
CA ARG A 114 -17.16 16.36 11.41
C ARG A 114 -18.51 16.40 12.09
N ASP A 115 -18.91 15.29 12.67
CA ASP A 115 -19.95 15.31 13.70
C ASP A 115 -19.31 16.07 14.87
N ASP A 116 -19.18 17.39 14.72
CA ASP A 116 -18.79 18.27 15.82
C ASP A 116 -19.99 18.25 16.77
N PRO A 117 -19.85 17.75 18.01
CA PRO A 117 -20.87 17.98 19.01
C PRO A 117 -20.97 19.49 19.18
N THR A 118 -22.16 20.05 19.00
CA THR A 118 -22.48 21.43 19.33
C THR A 118 -21.92 21.77 20.71
N VAL A 119 -20.81 22.51 20.74
CA VAL A 119 -20.23 23.05 21.96
C VAL A 119 -20.97 24.35 22.26
N ASP A 120 -22.23 24.23 22.70
CA ASP A 120 -23.03 25.36 23.17
C ASP A 120 -22.76 25.72 24.64
N ASP A 121 -21.77 25.09 25.31
CA ASP A 121 -21.43 25.35 26.72
C ASP A 121 -19.91 25.49 26.96
N LEU A 122 -19.24 26.44 26.29
CA LEU A 122 -17.95 26.94 26.77
C LEU A 122 -17.96 28.46 26.82
N ASP A 123 -18.27 28.97 28.02
CA ASP A 123 -18.04 30.34 28.42
C ASP A 123 -16.61 30.76 28.09
N ILE A 124 -16.50 31.80 27.26
CA ILE A 124 -15.24 32.48 26.98
C ILE A 124 -14.80 33.18 28.26
N VAL A 125 -13.98 32.51 29.07
CA VAL A 125 -13.20 33.18 30.12
C VAL A 125 -12.02 33.85 29.43
N THR A 126 -12.21 35.10 29.03
CA THR A 126 -11.11 36.03 28.76
C THR A 126 -10.43 36.36 30.09
N MET A 127 -9.37 35.62 30.45
CA MET A 127 -8.40 36.07 31.43
C MET A 127 -7.15 36.54 30.69
N GLY A 128 -6.93 37.85 30.75
CA GLY A 128 -5.83 38.53 30.09
C GLY A 128 -4.48 38.02 30.59
N MET A 129 -3.60 37.73 29.64
CA MET A 129 -2.18 37.59 29.92
C MET A 129 -1.60 39.00 29.97
N GLN A 130 -1.23 39.45 31.17
CA GLN A 130 -0.31 40.57 31.34
C GLN A 130 1.06 40.10 30.85
N GLU A 131 1.62 40.82 29.90
CA GLU A 131 3.02 40.73 29.51
C GLU A 131 3.85 41.30 30.68
N GLU A 132 4.59 40.45 31.39
CA GLU A 132 5.68 40.90 32.27
C GLU A 132 6.97 40.87 31.45
N GLU A 133 7.60 42.04 31.37
CA GLU A 133 8.91 42.30 30.79
C GLU A 133 9.98 41.66 31.69
N ASP A 134 10.74 40.69 31.18
CA ASP A 134 11.96 40.21 31.84
C ASP A 134 13.15 41.07 31.36
N ASP A 135 13.59 41.94 32.25
CA ASP A 135 14.81 42.75 32.13
C ASP A 135 16.07 41.88 32.06
N ASP A 136 16.92 42.17 31.08
CA ASP A 136 18.28 41.67 30.95
C ASP A 136 19.15 42.10 32.15
N ASP A 137 19.78 41.15 32.84
CA ASP A 137 21.01 41.44 33.59
C ASP A 137 22.05 40.31 33.45
N ILE A 138 23.13 40.69 32.75
CA ILE A 138 24.37 39.95 32.55
C ILE A 138 25.11 39.82 33.89
N ASN A 139 25.61 38.64 34.21
CA ASN A 139 26.79 38.54 35.08
C ASN A 139 27.74 37.43 34.64
N ASP A 140 28.77 37.84 33.90
CA ASP A 140 30.01 37.10 33.68
C ASP A 140 30.81 37.06 34.98
N GLN A 141 30.94 35.87 35.57
CA GLN A 141 32.12 35.35 36.26
C GLN A 141 31.67 34.28 37.26
N GLN A 142 31.90 33.00 36.94
CA GLN A 142 32.79 32.16 37.75
C GLN A 142 32.90 30.72 37.22
N LEU A 143 34.16 30.33 37.04
CA LEU A 143 34.71 29.02 37.33
C LEU A 143 34.49 27.91 36.28
N ASN A 144 35.28 28.04 35.22
CA ASN A 144 36.21 26.98 34.80
C ASN A 144 36.74 26.19 36.02
N SER A 145 36.15 25.04 36.34
CA SER A 145 36.83 23.89 36.93
C SER A 145 35.90 22.68 37.02
N LYS A 146 35.77 21.92 35.93
CA LYS A 146 35.61 20.47 36.05
C LYS A 146 36.15 19.75 34.82
N MET A 147 37.42 20.03 34.55
CA MET A 147 38.28 19.03 33.92
C MET A 147 38.60 17.97 34.98
N MET A 148 38.62 16.71 34.54
CA MET A 148 39.26 15.56 35.17
C MET A 148 38.53 14.71 36.24
N VAL A 149 38.25 13.48 35.79
CA VAL A 149 38.79 12.20 36.32
C VAL A 149 38.01 11.51 37.43
N SER A 150 37.47 10.33 37.07
CA SER A 150 37.75 9.00 37.65
C SER A 150 36.52 8.13 37.48
N ARG A 151 36.59 6.83 37.20
CA ARG A 151 37.63 5.87 36.82
C ARG A 151 36.84 4.60 36.44
#